data_AF-A0A7R7RLZ7-F1
#
_entry.id   AF-A0A7R7RLZ7-F1
#
_cell.length_a   1.000
_cell.length_b   1.000
_cell.length_c   1.000
_cell.angle_alpha   90.00
_cell.angle_beta   90.00
_cell.angle_gamma   90.00
#
_symmetry.space_group_name_H-M   'P 1'
#
loop_
_entity.id
_entity.type
_entity.pdbx_description
1 polymer ?
#
loop_
_entity_poly.entity_id
_entity_poly.type
_entity_poly.pdbx_seq_one_letter_code
_entity_poly.pdbx_strand_id
1 'polypeptide(L)'
;MAAPVSVREDQLTRLVALFPAAPADARIAALIRRVCAQTVSLPPLPSAVEVGEPESDAEAAVVDFAEQFSADVAAITAEQRSRLSKHLGDRTFGVVVQMYIADFVPRVRAGLEALGVGSQYLGWAAGPINWDHTTDPSDLVFNDFLIAVARMRALDPVTSELVRLRGAAQHNCRLCNSLREGGALDAGGSETLYEEIERFESSGLLDDRAKAALRYADGLIWTPAHLAADDAAEVRSRFSEAESVELTFDIMRNASNKVAVSLGADAPRVESGTERYLIDAEGHTVFS
;
A
#
# COMPACT_ATOMS: atom_id res chain seq x y z
N MET A 1 -11.71 -28.50 2.50
CA MET A 1 -10.99 -27.23 2.37
C MET A 1 -11.93 -26.13 2.83
N ALA A 2 -11.55 -25.35 3.85
CA ALA A 2 -12.33 -24.17 4.21
C ALA A 2 -12.27 -23.18 3.04
N ALA A 3 -13.35 -22.42 2.81
CA ALA A 3 -13.34 -21.37 1.80
C ALA A 3 -12.20 -20.38 2.13
N PRO A 4 -11.44 -19.90 1.13
CA PRO A 4 -10.39 -18.92 1.37
C PRO A 4 -11.00 -17.69 2.08
N VAL A 5 -10.31 -17.20 3.10
CA VAL A 5 -10.71 -15.97 3.79
C VAL A 5 -10.50 -14.82 2.81
N SER A 6 -11.59 -14.20 2.37
CA SER A 6 -11.54 -12.98 1.57
C SER A 6 -11.66 -11.75 2.47
N VAL A 7 -11.09 -10.65 2.02
CA VAL A 7 -11.40 -9.32 2.58
C VAL A 7 -12.90 -9.08 2.42
N ARG A 8 -13.53 -8.35 3.36
CA ARG A 8 -14.93 -7.95 3.19
C ARG A 8 -15.04 -7.02 1.99
N GLU A 9 -16.08 -7.19 1.18
CA GLU A 9 -16.31 -6.43 -0.06
C GLU A 9 -16.39 -4.90 0.19
N ASP A 10 -16.73 -4.48 1.41
CA ASP A 10 -16.88 -3.07 1.80
C ASP A 10 -15.60 -2.41 2.35
N GLN A 11 -14.46 -3.12 2.46
CA GLN A 11 -13.27 -2.58 3.12
C GLN A 11 -12.68 -1.36 2.40
N LEU A 12 -12.52 -1.42 1.06
CA LEU A 12 -12.10 -0.25 0.30
C LEU A 12 -13.13 0.87 0.37
N THR A 13 -14.43 0.54 0.32
CA THR A 13 -15.52 1.51 0.46
C THR A 13 -15.43 2.28 1.78
N ARG A 14 -15.13 1.60 2.89
CA ARG A 14 -14.96 2.21 4.20
C ARG A 14 -13.73 3.12 4.26
N LEU A 15 -12.60 2.72 3.68
CA LEU A 15 -11.42 3.59 3.57
C LEU A 15 -11.71 4.84 2.73
N VAL A 16 -12.42 4.70 1.61
CA VAL A 16 -12.80 5.81 0.73
C VAL A 16 -13.77 6.78 1.40
N ALA A 17 -14.67 6.27 2.25
CA ALA A 17 -15.65 7.05 2.98
C ALA A 17 -15.06 7.93 4.11
N LEU A 18 -13.85 7.64 4.59
CA LEU A 18 -13.20 8.44 5.63
C LEU A 18 -12.93 9.87 5.16
N PHE A 19 -13.59 10.85 5.78
CA PHE A 19 -13.41 12.25 5.40
C PHE A 19 -13.63 13.14 6.62
N PRO A 20 -12.72 14.06 6.97
CA PRO A 20 -12.89 14.89 8.17
C PRO A 20 -14.06 15.89 8.01
N ALA A 21 -14.81 16.13 9.09
CA ALA A 21 -15.92 17.09 9.11
C ALA A 21 -15.47 18.56 9.24
N ALA A 22 -14.35 18.81 9.91
CA ALA A 22 -13.87 20.18 10.14
C ALA A 22 -13.43 20.81 8.80
N PRO A 23 -13.89 22.03 8.45
CA PRO A 23 -13.65 22.61 7.12
C PRO A 23 -12.17 22.71 6.71
N ALA A 24 -11.27 23.05 7.64
CA ALA A 24 -9.84 23.13 7.37
C ALA A 24 -9.24 21.74 7.06
N ASP A 25 -9.68 20.71 7.79
CA ASP A 25 -9.19 19.34 7.60
C ASP A 25 -9.80 18.70 6.36
N ALA A 26 -11.07 19.02 6.04
CA ALA A 26 -11.74 18.64 4.80
C ALA A 26 -10.97 19.12 3.56
N ARG A 27 -10.48 20.37 3.59
CA ARG A 27 -9.63 20.92 2.53
C ARG A 27 -8.30 20.19 2.41
N ILE A 28 -7.62 19.93 3.53
CA ILE A 28 -6.37 19.14 3.56
C ILE A 28 -6.61 17.74 2.95
N ALA A 29 -7.66 17.04 3.35
CA ALA A 29 -7.99 15.71 2.83
C ALA A 29 -8.29 15.74 1.32
N ALA A 30 -9.02 16.74 0.84
CA ALA A 30 -9.30 16.92 -0.59
C ALA A 30 -8.03 17.22 -1.40
N LEU A 31 -7.13 18.07 -0.89
CA LEU A 31 -5.84 18.36 -1.52
C LEU A 31 -4.97 17.11 -1.61
N ILE A 32 -4.90 16.32 -0.54
CA ILE A 32 -4.17 15.04 -0.50
C ILE A 32 -4.72 14.08 -1.57
N ARG A 33 -6.05 13.87 -1.61
CA ARG A 33 -6.70 12.99 -2.60
C ARG A 33 -6.37 13.42 -4.03
N ARG A 34 -6.39 14.73 -4.31
CA ARG A 34 -6.06 15.27 -5.63
C ARG A 34 -4.59 15.07 -5.97
N VAL A 35 -3.68 15.52 -5.11
CA VAL A 35 -2.24 15.53 -5.37
C VAL A 35 -1.70 14.11 -5.51
N CYS A 36 -2.02 13.21 -4.56
CA CYS A 36 -1.55 11.83 -4.61
C CYS A 36 -1.90 11.16 -5.95
N ALA A 37 -3.14 11.32 -6.39
CA ALA A 37 -3.60 10.72 -7.64
C ALA A 37 -2.99 11.38 -8.88
N GLN A 38 -2.88 12.72 -8.89
CA GLN A 38 -2.21 13.46 -9.97
C GLN A 38 -0.75 13.05 -10.13
N THR A 39 -0.01 12.91 -9.03
CA THR A 39 1.41 12.51 -9.04
C THR A 39 1.61 11.18 -9.76
N VAL A 40 0.68 10.23 -9.63
CA VAL A 40 0.75 8.93 -10.29
C VAL A 40 -0.17 8.78 -11.50
N SER A 41 -0.70 9.90 -12.00
CA SER A 41 -1.56 9.98 -13.18
C SER A 41 -2.84 9.12 -13.11
N LEU A 42 -3.40 8.95 -11.91
CA LEU A 42 -4.65 8.25 -11.66
C LEU A 42 -5.81 9.21 -11.32
N PRO A 43 -7.08 8.77 -11.45
CA PRO A 43 -8.22 9.50 -10.92
C PRO A 43 -8.14 9.61 -9.38
N PRO A 44 -8.42 10.78 -8.79
CA PRO A 44 -8.45 10.94 -7.34
C PRO A 44 -9.62 10.17 -6.72
N LEU A 45 -9.44 9.80 -5.45
CA LEU A 45 -10.58 9.36 -4.64
C LEU A 45 -11.63 10.49 -4.58
N PRO A 46 -12.94 10.15 -4.47
CA PRO A 46 -14.01 11.14 -4.32
C PRO A 46 -13.72 12.15 -3.21
N SER A 47 -14.25 13.36 -3.24
CA SER A 47 -14.08 14.32 -2.13
C SER A 47 -15.43 14.93 -1.78
N ALA A 48 -15.67 15.20 -0.48
CA ALA A 48 -16.88 15.88 -0.04
C ALA A 48 -16.81 17.41 -0.29
N VAL A 49 -15.61 17.94 -0.53
CA VAL A 49 -15.38 19.35 -0.84
C VAL A 49 -14.48 19.50 -2.07
N GLU A 50 -14.76 20.51 -2.89
CA GLU A 50 -13.91 20.90 -4.01
C GLU A 50 -12.79 21.81 -3.53
N VAL A 51 -11.59 21.64 -4.08
CA VAL A 51 -10.40 22.44 -3.74
C VAL A 51 -9.64 22.87 -4.99
N GLY A 52 -9.08 24.07 -4.95
CA GLY A 52 -8.12 24.61 -5.94
C GLY A 52 -6.68 24.46 -5.46
N GLU A 53 -5.79 25.37 -5.86
CA GLU A 53 -4.42 25.43 -5.35
C GLU A 53 -4.37 25.59 -3.81
N PRO A 54 -3.26 25.20 -3.14
CA PRO A 54 -3.11 25.44 -1.70
C PRO A 54 -3.21 26.93 -1.38
N GLU A 55 -3.98 27.26 -0.35
CA GLU A 55 -4.30 28.64 0.05
C GLU A 55 -3.55 29.09 1.32
N SER A 56 -2.74 28.20 1.90
CA SER A 56 -1.93 28.49 3.09
C SER A 56 -0.59 27.76 3.09
N ASP A 57 0.37 28.22 3.90
CA ASP A 57 1.66 27.54 4.07
C ASP A 57 1.52 26.10 4.58
N ALA A 58 0.50 25.85 5.41
CA ALA A 58 0.20 24.50 5.91
C ALA A 58 -0.32 23.60 4.79
N GLU A 59 -1.25 24.08 3.96
CA GLU A 59 -1.73 23.35 2.78
C GLU A 59 -0.58 23.12 1.79
N ALA A 60 0.27 24.11 1.54
CA ALA A 60 1.44 23.97 0.66
C ALA A 60 2.45 22.95 1.19
N ALA A 61 2.67 22.88 2.51
CA ALA A 61 3.52 21.85 3.13
C ALA A 61 2.93 20.45 2.97
N VAL A 62 1.60 20.31 3.10
CA VAL A 62 0.89 19.04 2.88
C VAL A 62 0.98 18.61 1.42
N VAL A 63 0.76 19.51 0.47
CA VAL A 63 0.81 19.24 -0.97
C VAL A 63 2.20 18.76 -1.38
N ASP A 64 3.25 19.49 -1.00
CA ASP A 64 4.65 19.12 -1.28
C ASP A 64 5.00 17.74 -0.70
N PHE A 65 4.57 17.47 0.53
CA PHE A 65 4.82 16.18 1.17
C PHE A 65 4.02 15.04 0.52
N ALA A 66 2.74 15.26 0.15
CA ALA A 66 1.89 14.26 -0.49
C ALA A 66 2.39 13.90 -1.90
N GLU A 67 2.88 14.88 -2.65
CA GLU A 67 3.52 14.66 -3.95
C GLU A 67 4.75 13.77 -3.80
N GLN A 68 5.69 14.14 -2.92
CA GLN A 68 6.89 13.33 -2.67
C GLN A 68 6.54 11.94 -2.12
N PHE A 69 5.57 11.84 -1.22
CA PHE A 69 5.07 10.56 -0.68
C PHE A 69 4.59 9.63 -1.79
N SER A 70 3.89 10.16 -2.79
CA SER A 70 3.30 9.36 -3.88
C SER A 70 4.35 9.02 -4.94
N ALA A 71 5.24 9.96 -5.26
CA ALA A 71 6.30 9.80 -6.26
C ALA A 71 7.40 8.85 -5.79
N ASP A 72 8.00 9.13 -4.63
CA ASP A 72 9.07 8.33 -4.02
C ASP A 72 9.18 8.68 -2.53
N VAL A 73 8.59 7.83 -1.69
CA VAL A 73 8.60 8.04 -0.23
C VAL A 73 10.01 7.98 0.37
N ALA A 74 10.94 7.26 -0.25
CA ALA A 74 12.30 7.10 0.25
C ALA A 74 13.11 8.40 0.11
N ALA A 75 12.72 9.26 -0.84
CA ALA A 75 13.35 10.56 -1.08
C ALA A 75 12.76 11.71 -0.23
N ILE A 76 11.80 11.44 0.67
CA ILE A 76 11.31 12.47 1.61
C ILE A 76 12.44 12.96 2.51
N THR A 77 12.73 14.26 2.44
CA THR A 77 13.82 14.91 3.16
C THR A 77 13.47 15.24 4.62
N ALA A 78 14.50 15.46 5.44
CA ALA A 78 14.34 15.94 6.82
C ALA A 78 13.64 17.31 6.87
N GLU A 79 13.88 18.18 5.89
CA GLU A 79 13.22 19.49 5.81
C GLU A 79 11.73 19.36 5.54
N GLN A 80 11.32 18.48 4.61
CA GLN A 80 9.91 18.21 4.35
C GLN A 80 9.20 17.68 5.60
N ARG A 81 9.83 16.77 6.35
CA ARG A 81 9.29 16.25 7.62
C ARG A 81 9.16 17.32 8.69
N SER A 82 10.19 18.15 8.85
CA SER A 82 10.22 19.28 9.79
C SER A 82 9.10 20.27 9.46
N ARG A 83 8.97 20.64 8.19
CA ARG A 83 7.94 21.56 7.71
C ARG A 83 6.54 21.00 7.92
N LEU A 84 6.29 19.74 7.56
CA LEU A 84 5.00 19.08 7.78
C LEU A 84 4.64 19.07 9.28
N SER A 85 5.57 18.61 10.12
CA SER A 85 5.37 18.51 11.57
C SER A 85 5.14 19.88 12.22
N LYS A 86 5.85 20.92 11.77
CA LYS A 86 5.66 22.30 12.23
C LYS A 86 4.25 22.81 12.01
N HIS A 87 3.63 22.46 10.88
CA HIS A 87 2.28 22.92 10.54
C HIS A 87 1.15 22.05 11.10
N LEU A 88 1.37 20.75 11.24
CA LEU A 88 0.32 19.80 11.64
C LEU A 88 0.36 19.40 13.11
N GLY A 89 1.54 19.46 13.76
CA GLY A 89 1.73 19.01 15.13
C GLY A 89 1.27 17.56 15.32
N ASP A 90 0.45 17.31 16.34
CA ASP A 90 -0.07 15.98 16.68
C ASP A 90 -0.92 15.35 15.57
N ARG A 91 -1.42 16.14 14.61
CA ARG A 91 -2.22 15.65 13.48
C ARG A 91 -1.39 15.02 12.37
N THR A 92 -0.06 15.14 12.42
CA THR A 92 0.86 14.69 11.35
C THR A 92 0.61 13.23 10.97
N PHE A 93 0.51 12.34 11.96
CA PHE A 93 0.33 10.91 11.73
C PHE A 93 -0.99 10.61 10.98
N GLY A 94 -2.11 11.14 11.47
CA GLY A 94 -3.42 10.92 10.84
C GLY A 94 -3.50 11.49 9.41
N VAL A 95 -2.79 12.58 9.12
CA VAL A 95 -2.69 13.14 7.77
C VAL A 95 -1.85 12.25 6.84
N VAL A 96 -0.73 11.69 7.32
CA VAL A 96 0.08 10.75 6.53
C VAL A 96 -0.69 9.44 6.26
N VAL A 97 -1.50 8.97 7.20
CA VAL A 97 -2.38 7.81 6.94
C VAL A 97 -3.40 8.13 5.84
N GLN A 98 -3.97 9.34 5.83
CA GLN A 98 -4.85 9.77 4.73
C GLN A 98 -4.11 9.85 3.39
N MET A 99 -2.83 10.26 3.38
CA MET A 99 -1.98 10.22 2.18
C MET A 99 -1.79 8.78 1.68
N TYR A 100 -1.52 7.82 2.57
CA TYR A 100 -1.44 6.40 2.20
C TYR A 100 -2.74 5.90 1.55
N ILE A 101 -3.90 6.22 2.12
CA ILE A 101 -5.20 5.84 1.55
C ILE A 101 -5.39 6.48 0.16
N ALA A 102 -5.12 7.79 0.06
CA ALA A 102 -5.24 8.56 -1.18
C ALA A 102 -4.28 8.13 -2.28
N ASP A 103 -3.09 7.65 -1.93
CA ASP A 103 -2.08 7.15 -2.86
C ASP A 103 -2.38 5.71 -3.29
N PHE A 104 -2.66 4.80 -2.36
CA PHE A 104 -2.67 3.37 -2.66
C PHE A 104 -4.03 2.80 -3.06
N VAL A 105 -5.16 3.37 -2.61
CA VAL A 105 -6.48 2.88 -3.06
C VAL A 105 -6.69 3.08 -4.57
N PRO A 106 -6.33 4.23 -5.18
CA PRO A 106 -6.38 4.37 -6.64
C PRO A 106 -5.47 3.37 -7.38
N ARG A 107 -4.28 3.07 -6.84
CA ARG A 107 -3.37 2.07 -7.41
C ARG A 107 -4.02 0.69 -7.42
N VAL A 108 -4.58 0.26 -6.29
CA VAL A 108 -5.32 -1.01 -6.18
C VAL A 108 -6.47 -1.07 -7.17
N ARG A 109 -7.23 0.01 -7.32
CA ARG A 109 -8.28 0.08 -8.35
C ARG A 109 -7.72 -0.17 -9.74
N ALA A 110 -6.66 0.54 -10.15
CA ALA A 110 -6.04 0.37 -11.45
C ALA A 110 -5.53 -1.06 -11.68
N GLY A 111 -4.91 -1.66 -10.67
CA GLY A 111 -4.44 -3.05 -10.70
C GLY A 111 -5.59 -4.06 -10.87
N LEU A 112 -6.63 -3.96 -10.05
CA LEU A 112 -7.81 -4.84 -10.12
C LEU A 112 -8.53 -4.70 -11.47
N GLU A 113 -8.72 -3.47 -11.97
CA GLU A 113 -9.31 -3.20 -13.29
C GLU A 113 -8.47 -3.78 -14.42
N ALA A 114 -7.14 -3.61 -14.38
CA ALA A 114 -6.22 -4.16 -15.38
C ALA A 114 -6.23 -5.70 -15.40
N LEU A 115 -6.38 -6.34 -14.24
CA LEU A 115 -6.51 -7.78 -14.11
C LEU A 115 -7.92 -8.29 -14.45
N GLY A 116 -8.92 -7.42 -14.53
CA GLY A 116 -10.31 -7.80 -14.78
C GLY A 116 -10.93 -8.58 -13.62
N VAL A 117 -10.48 -8.35 -12.40
CA VAL A 117 -10.92 -9.06 -11.18
C VAL A 117 -11.31 -8.05 -10.09
N GLY A 118 -11.95 -8.53 -9.02
CA GLY A 118 -12.15 -7.70 -7.82
C GLY A 118 -13.17 -6.56 -7.98
N SER A 119 -14.02 -6.59 -9.00
CA SER A 119 -15.09 -5.60 -9.21
C SER A 119 -16.01 -5.43 -8.00
N GLN A 120 -16.20 -6.50 -7.21
CA GLN A 120 -16.96 -6.49 -5.96
C GLN A 120 -16.38 -5.55 -4.89
N TYR A 121 -15.07 -5.27 -4.92
CA TYR A 121 -14.41 -4.35 -3.98
C TYR A 121 -14.45 -2.87 -4.44
N LEU A 122 -14.92 -2.61 -5.67
CA LEU A 122 -14.86 -1.30 -6.31
C LEU A 122 -16.21 -0.58 -6.37
N GLY A 123 -17.21 -1.03 -5.59
CA GLY A 123 -18.55 -0.42 -5.57
C GLY A 123 -18.56 1.09 -5.25
N TRP A 124 -17.57 1.56 -4.47
CA TRP A 124 -17.37 2.97 -4.17
C TRP A 124 -17.10 3.86 -5.40
N ALA A 125 -16.66 3.28 -6.53
CA ALA A 125 -16.33 4.03 -7.73
C ALA A 125 -17.57 4.48 -8.53
N ALA A 126 -18.73 3.86 -8.32
CA ALA A 126 -19.95 4.09 -9.10
C ALA A 126 -21.16 4.49 -8.25
N GLY A 127 -21.09 4.34 -6.93
CA GLY A 127 -22.19 4.62 -6.00
C GLY A 127 -22.05 5.93 -5.23
N PRO A 128 -23.14 6.40 -4.57
CA PRO A 128 -23.03 7.49 -3.60
C PRO A 128 -22.13 7.10 -2.43
N ILE A 129 -21.33 8.06 -1.95
CA ILE A 129 -20.47 7.87 -0.78
C ILE A 129 -21.24 8.27 0.48
N ASN A 130 -21.36 7.33 1.42
CA ASN A 130 -21.82 7.61 2.78
C ASN A 130 -20.61 8.01 3.62
N TRP A 131 -20.36 9.31 3.75
CA TRP A 131 -19.18 9.85 4.41
C TRP A 131 -19.11 9.47 5.91
N ASP A 132 -17.94 9.00 6.33
CA ASP A 132 -17.61 8.76 7.74
C ASP A 132 -16.70 9.87 8.23
N HIS A 133 -17.23 10.68 9.15
CA HIS A 133 -16.56 11.81 9.74
C HIS A 133 -15.99 11.54 11.14
N THR A 134 -16.11 10.30 11.63
CA THR A 134 -15.93 9.96 13.04
C THR A 134 -14.85 8.91 13.27
N THR A 135 -14.67 7.98 12.34
CA THR A 135 -13.65 6.93 12.46
C THR A 135 -12.25 7.53 12.26
N ASP A 136 -11.32 7.15 13.13
CA ASP A 136 -9.90 7.47 12.95
C ASP A 136 -9.35 6.67 11.75
N PRO A 137 -8.80 7.34 10.72
CA PRO A 137 -8.19 6.65 9.58
C PRO A 137 -7.13 5.64 9.97
N SER A 138 -6.37 5.90 11.05
CA SER A 138 -5.31 5.00 11.49
C SER A 138 -5.87 3.70 12.06
N ASP A 139 -6.94 3.77 12.84
CA ASP A 139 -7.61 2.59 13.39
C ASP A 139 -8.15 1.69 12.26
N LEU A 140 -8.84 2.28 11.28
CA LEU A 140 -9.39 1.51 10.16
C LEU A 140 -8.30 0.85 9.29
N VAL A 141 -7.18 1.53 9.07
CA VAL A 141 -6.05 0.96 8.33
C VAL A 141 -5.39 -0.16 9.14
N PHE A 142 -4.87 0.16 10.33
CA PHE A 142 -3.96 -0.74 11.06
C PHE A 142 -4.68 -1.84 11.83
N ASN A 143 -5.88 -1.59 12.34
CA ASN A 143 -6.61 -2.54 13.18
C ASN A 143 -7.76 -3.27 12.45
N ASP A 144 -7.98 -2.99 11.16
CA ASP A 144 -9.03 -3.67 10.38
C ASP A 144 -8.54 -4.06 8.99
N PHE A 145 -8.22 -3.11 8.10
CA PHE A 145 -7.85 -3.40 6.71
C PHE A 145 -6.59 -4.29 6.62
N LEU A 146 -5.48 -3.88 7.25
CA LEU A 146 -4.22 -4.63 7.16
C LEU A 146 -4.33 -6.03 7.78
N ILE A 147 -5.11 -6.18 8.85
CA ILE A 147 -5.39 -7.46 9.50
C ILE A 147 -6.25 -8.34 8.60
N ALA A 148 -7.28 -7.78 7.95
CA ALA A 148 -8.13 -8.53 7.02
C ALA A 148 -7.34 -9.09 5.84
N VAL A 149 -6.46 -8.29 5.24
CA VAL A 149 -5.55 -8.76 4.18
C VAL A 149 -4.57 -9.81 4.72
N ALA A 150 -3.99 -9.58 5.90
CA ALA A 150 -3.05 -10.52 6.53
C ALA A 150 -3.64 -11.92 6.80
N ARG A 151 -4.97 -12.07 6.78
CA ARG A 151 -5.67 -13.36 6.99
C ARG A 151 -6.00 -14.08 5.69
N MET A 152 -5.79 -13.47 4.54
CA MET A 152 -5.97 -14.13 3.25
C MET A 152 -4.93 -15.25 3.07
N ARG A 153 -5.29 -16.31 2.34
CA ARG A 153 -4.48 -17.54 2.21
C ARG A 153 -4.60 -18.21 0.83
N ALA A 154 -5.04 -17.46 -0.18
CA ALA A 154 -5.09 -17.95 -1.56
C ALA A 154 -3.70 -17.89 -2.21
N LEU A 155 -2.91 -16.85 -1.92
CA LEU A 155 -1.55 -16.70 -2.45
C LEU A 155 -0.56 -17.52 -1.63
N ASP A 156 0.42 -18.12 -2.29
CA ASP A 156 1.47 -18.86 -1.60
C ASP A 156 2.40 -17.91 -0.82
N PRO A 157 2.86 -18.30 0.39
CA PRO A 157 3.59 -17.40 1.27
C PRO A 157 4.95 -16.97 0.69
N VAL A 158 5.56 -17.76 -0.20
CA VAL A 158 6.81 -17.39 -0.87
C VAL A 158 6.57 -16.21 -1.80
N THR A 159 5.54 -16.27 -2.65
CA THR A 159 5.17 -15.16 -3.54
C THR A 159 4.77 -13.91 -2.76
N SER A 160 3.98 -14.04 -1.68
CA SER A 160 3.66 -12.90 -0.79
C SER A 160 4.91 -12.23 -0.21
N GLU A 161 5.90 -13.02 0.22
CA GLU A 161 7.15 -12.50 0.76
C GLU A 161 8.04 -11.85 -0.31
N LEU A 162 8.09 -12.42 -1.52
CA LEU A 162 8.83 -11.83 -2.65
C LEU A 162 8.32 -10.43 -2.98
N VAL A 163 7.00 -10.24 -3.09
CA VAL A 163 6.42 -8.92 -3.39
C VAL A 163 6.52 -7.97 -2.20
N ARG A 164 6.45 -8.47 -0.96
CA ARG A 164 6.71 -7.67 0.25
C ARG A 164 8.12 -7.09 0.24
N LEU A 165 9.12 -7.94 0.00
CA LEU A 165 10.53 -7.53 -0.01
C LEU A 165 10.85 -6.63 -1.20
N ARG A 166 10.24 -6.87 -2.37
CA ARG A 166 10.36 -5.95 -3.51
C ARG A 166 9.83 -4.56 -3.19
N GLY A 167 8.62 -4.46 -2.64
CA GLY A 167 8.05 -3.19 -2.21
C GLY A 167 8.82 -2.52 -1.06
N ALA A 168 9.35 -3.31 -0.12
CA ALA A 168 10.20 -2.80 0.95
C ALA A 168 11.50 -2.17 0.44
N ALA A 169 12.14 -2.79 -0.56
CA ALA A 169 13.32 -2.23 -1.22
C ALA A 169 12.98 -0.92 -1.95
N GLN A 170 11.87 -0.89 -2.68
CA GLN A 170 11.42 0.29 -3.42
C GLN A 170 11.07 1.48 -2.52
N HIS A 171 10.46 1.22 -1.36
CA HIS A 171 10.18 2.25 -0.37
C HIS A 171 11.34 2.50 0.60
N ASN A 172 12.48 1.80 0.45
CA ASN A 172 13.62 1.84 1.37
C ASN A 172 13.23 1.66 2.85
N CYS A 173 12.30 0.75 3.15
CA CYS A 173 11.82 0.50 4.51
C CYS A 173 12.82 -0.34 5.30
N ARG A 174 13.60 0.28 6.21
CA ARG A 174 14.64 -0.42 6.99
C ARG A 174 14.05 -1.47 7.94
N LEU A 175 12.92 -1.16 8.58
CA LEU A 175 12.13 -2.10 9.39
C LEU A 175 11.77 -3.35 8.60
N CYS A 176 11.17 -3.17 7.42
CA CYS A 176 10.69 -4.26 6.59
C CYS A 176 11.82 -5.13 6.06
N ASN A 177 12.96 -4.53 5.69
CA ASN A 177 14.14 -5.24 5.21
C ASN A 177 14.82 -6.06 6.31
N SER A 178 14.70 -5.64 7.58
CA SER A 178 15.24 -6.37 8.74
C SER A 178 14.42 -7.60 9.17
N LEU A 179 13.34 -7.92 8.45
CA LEU A 179 12.38 -8.97 8.82
C LEU A 179 12.20 -10.01 7.73
N ARG A 180 11.90 -11.26 8.12
CA ARG A 180 11.46 -12.36 7.22
C ARG A 180 10.22 -13.05 7.76
N GLU A 181 9.25 -13.28 6.90
CA GLU A 181 8.04 -14.01 7.26
C GLU A 181 8.35 -15.51 7.38
N GLY A 182 7.99 -16.10 8.52
CA GLY A 182 8.37 -17.46 8.86
C GLY A 182 7.68 -18.54 8.04
N GLY A 183 6.41 -18.36 7.69
CA GLY A 183 5.70 -19.26 6.78
C GLY A 183 6.33 -19.32 5.39
N ALA A 184 6.82 -18.20 4.87
CA ALA A 184 7.56 -18.13 3.61
C ALA A 184 8.89 -18.87 3.69
N LEU A 185 9.64 -18.70 4.79
CA LEU A 185 10.87 -19.46 5.03
C LEU A 185 10.60 -20.97 5.12
N ASP A 186 9.54 -21.38 5.83
CA ASP A 186 9.17 -22.79 5.97
C ASP A 186 8.70 -23.41 4.65
N ALA A 187 8.15 -22.60 3.74
CA ALA A 187 7.73 -22.98 2.41
C ALA A 187 8.86 -22.99 1.36
N GLY A 188 10.12 -22.77 1.77
CA GLY A 188 11.29 -22.82 0.90
C GLY A 188 11.85 -21.45 0.48
N GLY A 189 11.30 -20.37 1.01
CA GLY A 189 11.91 -19.05 0.96
C GLY A 189 13.26 -19.03 1.67
N SER A 190 14.21 -18.24 1.16
CA SER A 190 15.56 -18.15 1.70
C SER A 190 16.25 -16.87 1.27
N GLU A 191 17.30 -16.45 2.00
CA GLU A 191 18.09 -15.28 1.60
C GLU A 191 18.67 -15.43 0.18
N THR A 192 19.12 -16.64 -0.21
CA THR A 192 19.60 -16.90 -1.58
C THR A 192 18.52 -16.64 -2.64
N LEU A 193 17.26 -16.97 -2.36
CA LEU A 193 16.16 -16.64 -3.26
C LEU A 193 15.87 -15.13 -3.25
N TYR A 194 15.89 -14.51 -2.08
CA TYR A 194 15.55 -13.09 -1.92
C TYR A 194 16.61 -12.14 -2.49
N GLU A 195 17.87 -12.53 -2.51
CA GLU A 195 18.96 -11.80 -3.19
C GLU A 195 18.75 -11.68 -4.71
N GLU A 196 17.89 -12.52 -5.31
CA GLU A 196 17.56 -12.45 -6.74
C GLU A 196 16.51 -11.38 -7.05
N ILE A 197 15.76 -10.89 -6.05
CA ILE A 197 14.61 -10.00 -6.25
C ILE A 197 14.98 -8.74 -7.02
N GLU A 198 16.14 -8.13 -6.77
CA GLU A 198 16.54 -6.90 -7.47
C GLU A 198 16.78 -7.11 -8.97
N ARG A 199 17.17 -8.32 -9.37
CA ARG A 199 17.51 -8.71 -10.75
C ARG A 199 16.61 -9.81 -11.28
N PHE A 200 15.36 -9.85 -10.79
CA PHE A 200 14.45 -10.98 -10.94
C PHE A 200 14.25 -11.42 -12.39
N GLU A 201 14.25 -10.48 -13.35
CA GLU A 201 14.10 -10.76 -14.79
C GLU A 201 15.12 -11.79 -15.28
N SER A 202 16.39 -11.60 -14.88
CA SER A 202 17.51 -12.45 -15.26
C SER A 202 17.74 -13.62 -14.31
N SER A 203 16.96 -13.74 -13.23
CA SER A 203 17.13 -14.80 -12.24
C SER A 203 16.87 -16.17 -12.86
N GLY A 204 17.74 -17.13 -12.56
CA GLY A 204 17.52 -18.55 -12.85
C GLY A 204 16.87 -19.31 -11.69
N LEU A 205 16.69 -18.67 -10.53
CA LEU A 205 16.08 -19.27 -9.33
C LEU A 205 14.59 -18.94 -9.20
N LEU A 206 14.17 -17.76 -9.68
CA LEU A 206 12.76 -17.36 -9.70
C LEU A 206 12.07 -17.93 -10.94
N ASP A 207 10.91 -18.55 -10.75
CA ASP A 207 10.08 -19.02 -11.85
C ASP A 207 9.28 -17.87 -12.50
N ASP A 208 8.65 -18.15 -13.63
CA ASP A 208 7.88 -17.13 -14.37
C ASP A 208 6.69 -16.58 -13.58
N ARG A 209 6.13 -17.37 -12.64
CA ARG A 209 5.02 -16.95 -11.80
C ARG A 209 5.48 -15.89 -10.79
N ALA A 210 6.60 -16.12 -10.12
CA ALA A 210 7.24 -15.14 -9.25
C ALA A 210 7.64 -13.88 -10.01
N LYS A 211 8.24 -14.01 -11.21
CA LYS A 211 8.60 -12.86 -12.05
C LYS A 211 7.37 -12.03 -12.48
N ALA A 212 6.26 -12.68 -12.80
CA ALA A 212 5.01 -11.99 -13.13
C ALA A 212 4.47 -11.19 -11.94
N ALA A 213 4.48 -11.76 -10.73
CA ALA A 213 4.09 -11.04 -9.52
C ALA A 213 5.00 -9.83 -9.23
N LEU A 214 6.31 -9.97 -9.43
CA LEU A 214 7.29 -8.88 -9.23
C LEU A 214 7.13 -7.76 -10.25
N ARG A 215 6.92 -8.06 -11.55
CA ARG A 215 6.58 -7.03 -12.56
C ARG A 215 5.30 -6.30 -12.22
N TYR A 216 4.27 -7.04 -11.82
CA TYR A 216 3.00 -6.44 -11.42
C TYR A 216 3.15 -5.52 -10.19
N ALA A 217 3.92 -5.94 -9.19
CA ALA A 217 4.24 -5.10 -8.04
C ALA A 217 4.99 -3.82 -8.45
N ASP A 218 6.00 -3.93 -9.32
CA ASP A 218 6.73 -2.78 -9.88
C ASP A 218 5.81 -1.82 -10.62
N GLY A 219 4.94 -2.35 -11.49
CA GLY A 219 3.98 -1.56 -12.24
C GLY A 219 2.98 -0.82 -11.34
N LEU A 220 2.50 -1.47 -10.27
CA LEU A 220 1.59 -0.87 -9.31
C LEU A 220 2.26 0.23 -8.45
N ILE A 221 3.54 0.07 -8.14
CA ILE A 221 4.32 0.99 -7.29
C ILE A 221 4.88 2.18 -8.09
N TRP A 222 5.31 2.00 -9.34
CA TRP A 222 5.99 3.06 -10.09
C TRP A 222 5.17 3.66 -11.22
N THR A 223 4.36 2.86 -11.92
CA THR A 223 3.65 3.31 -13.13
C THR A 223 2.19 2.83 -13.15
N PRO A 224 1.39 3.06 -12.10
CA PRO A 224 0.08 2.41 -11.96
C PRO A 224 -0.94 2.87 -13.03
N ALA A 225 -0.83 4.11 -13.53
CA ALA A 225 -1.65 4.60 -14.64
C ALA A 225 -1.25 4.01 -16.01
N HIS A 226 -0.09 3.37 -16.08
CA HIS A 226 0.49 2.80 -17.29
C HIS A 226 0.91 1.34 -17.06
N LEU A 227 0.18 0.64 -16.17
CA LEU A 227 0.42 -0.78 -15.91
C LEU A 227 0.37 -1.55 -17.24
N ALA A 228 1.46 -2.21 -17.59
CA ALA A 228 1.59 -2.83 -18.90
C ALA A 228 0.55 -3.95 -19.06
N ALA A 229 -0.14 -3.95 -20.21
CA ALA A 229 -1.17 -4.94 -20.50
C ALA A 229 -0.61 -6.38 -20.49
N ASP A 230 0.65 -6.55 -20.91
CA ASP A 230 1.35 -7.82 -20.91
C ASP A 230 1.70 -8.29 -19.49
N ASP A 231 2.03 -7.37 -18.57
CA ASP A 231 2.26 -7.72 -17.16
C ASP A 231 0.97 -8.22 -16.51
N ALA A 232 -0.14 -7.50 -16.72
CA ALA A 232 -1.45 -7.93 -16.25
C ALA A 232 -1.89 -9.26 -16.90
N ALA A 233 -1.57 -9.48 -18.19
CA ALA A 233 -1.88 -10.74 -18.88
C ALA A 233 -1.10 -11.92 -18.31
N GLU A 234 0.17 -11.74 -17.97
CA GLU A 234 1.00 -12.76 -17.34
C GLU A 234 0.53 -13.10 -15.93
N VAL A 235 0.03 -12.12 -15.16
CA VAL A 235 -0.62 -12.42 -13.89
C VAL A 235 -1.91 -13.23 -14.13
N ARG A 236 -2.79 -12.78 -15.02
CA ARG A 236 -4.05 -13.50 -15.33
C ARG A 236 -3.82 -14.94 -15.83
N SER A 237 -2.72 -15.21 -16.52
CA SER A 237 -2.43 -16.55 -17.05
C SER A 237 -1.83 -17.50 -16.02
N ARG A 238 -1.25 -16.96 -14.92
CA ARG A 238 -0.49 -17.74 -13.93
C ARG A 238 -1.15 -17.79 -12.56
N PHE A 239 -2.07 -16.87 -12.27
CA PHE A 239 -2.78 -16.77 -11.00
C PHE A 239 -4.27 -16.93 -11.22
N SER A 240 -4.93 -17.61 -10.29
CA SER A 240 -6.39 -17.61 -10.18
C SER A 240 -6.90 -16.21 -9.83
N GLU A 241 -8.21 -16.00 -9.97
CA GLU A 241 -8.85 -14.73 -9.58
C GLU A 241 -8.61 -14.41 -8.10
N ALA A 242 -8.73 -15.41 -7.22
CA ALA A 242 -8.52 -15.22 -5.77
C ALA A 242 -7.06 -14.84 -5.45
N GLU A 243 -6.09 -15.51 -6.06
CA GLU A 243 -4.67 -15.18 -5.90
C GLU A 243 -4.33 -13.80 -6.46
N SER A 244 -4.92 -13.41 -7.59
CA SER A 244 -4.72 -12.11 -8.24
C SER A 244 -5.24 -10.94 -7.37
N VAL A 245 -6.40 -11.15 -6.74
CA VAL A 245 -6.97 -10.22 -5.76
C VAL A 245 -6.07 -10.13 -4.52
N GLU A 246 -5.65 -11.27 -3.97
CA GLU A 246 -4.78 -11.32 -2.80
C GLU A 246 -3.43 -10.65 -3.06
N LEU A 247 -2.79 -10.95 -4.19
CA LEU A 247 -1.55 -10.31 -4.64
C LEU A 247 -1.68 -8.78 -4.64
N THR A 248 -2.78 -8.26 -5.18
CA THR A 248 -3.01 -6.81 -5.26
C THR A 248 -3.21 -6.20 -3.87
N PHE A 249 -3.96 -6.87 -2.99
CA PHE A 249 -4.16 -6.41 -1.62
C PHE A 249 -2.90 -6.55 -0.75
N ASP A 250 -2.10 -7.60 -0.95
CA ASP A 250 -0.81 -7.78 -0.28
C ASP A 250 0.14 -6.64 -0.63
N ILE A 251 0.22 -6.24 -1.91
CA ILE A 251 1.03 -5.08 -2.32
C ILE A 251 0.56 -3.82 -1.59
N MET A 252 -0.75 -3.57 -1.49
CA MET A 252 -1.29 -2.44 -0.72
C MET A 252 -0.97 -2.55 0.78
N ARG A 253 -1.18 -3.72 1.40
CA ARG A 253 -0.90 -3.96 2.81
C ARG A 253 0.57 -3.69 3.11
N ASN A 254 1.47 -4.18 2.27
CA ASN A 254 2.91 -4.03 2.40
C ASN A 254 3.33 -2.56 2.21
N ALA A 255 2.66 -1.83 1.31
CA ALA A 255 2.89 -0.41 1.11
C ALA A 255 2.44 0.49 2.27
N SER A 256 1.76 -0.05 3.29
CA SER A 256 1.53 0.71 4.53
C SER A 256 2.85 1.12 5.22
N ASN A 257 3.96 0.45 4.88
CA ASN A 257 5.31 0.85 5.29
C ASN A 257 5.68 2.29 4.87
N LYS A 258 5.05 2.85 3.82
CA LYS A 258 5.26 4.24 3.41
C LYS A 258 4.95 5.22 4.54
N VAL A 259 4.00 4.90 5.43
CA VAL A 259 3.68 5.73 6.61
C VAL A 259 4.88 5.81 7.55
N ALA A 260 5.52 4.68 7.87
CA ALA A 260 6.69 4.66 8.75
C ALA A 260 7.90 5.32 8.08
N VAL A 261 8.14 5.03 6.80
CA VAL A 261 9.25 5.60 6.02
C VAL A 261 9.14 7.11 5.92
N SER A 262 7.96 7.64 5.57
CA SER A 262 7.77 9.09 5.38
C SER A 262 8.00 9.89 6.65
N LEU A 263 7.73 9.29 7.81
CA LEU A 263 7.97 9.87 9.13
C LEU A 263 9.37 9.56 9.68
N GLY A 264 10.08 8.59 9.13
CA GLY A 264 11.39 8.13 9.64
C GLY A 264 11.31 7.24 10.85
N ALA A 265 10.14 6.67 11.07
CA ALA A 265 9.83 5.75 12.14
C ALA A 265 10.09 4.28 11.73
N ASP A 266 10.85 4.05 10.67
CA ASP A 266 11.13 2.74 10.09
C ASP A 266 12.43 2.12 10.60
N ALA A 267 12.88 2.42 11.82
CA ALA A 267 14.11 1.83 12.37
C ALA A 267 14.10 0.29 12.27
N PRO A 268 15.22 -0.35 11.88
CA PRO A 268 15.27 -1.80 11.76
C PRO A 268 15.07 -2.47 13.12
N ARG A 269 14.50 -3.69 13.12
CA ARG A 269 14.36 -4.49 14.33
C ARG A 269 15.69 -5.04 14.84
N VAL A 270 16.59 -5.37 13.92
CA VAL A 270 17.91 -5.91 14.21
C VAL A 270 18.99 -5.08 13.50
N GLU A 271 20.15 -4.92 14.14
CA GLU A 271 21.28 -4.15 13.58
C GLU A 271 21.95 -4.86 12.40
N SER A 272 21.91 -6.20 12.37
CA SER A 272 22.49 -7.02 11.30
C SER A 272 21.68 -8.30 11.10
N GLY A 273 21.68 -8.80 9.86
CA GLY A 273 20.89 -9.97 9.46
C GLY A 273 19.40 -9.69 9.42
N THR A 274 18.60 -10.71 9.73
CA THR A 274 17.14 -10.66 9.69
C THR A 274 16.54 -11.30 10.93
N GLU A 275 15.43 -10.74 11.42
CA GLU A 275 14.59 -11.34 12.46
C GLU A 275 13.39 -12.03 11.81
N ARG A 276 13.06 -13.24 12.29
CA ARG A 276 11.89 -13.98 11.84
C ARG A 276 10.65 -13.47 12.57
N TYR A 277 9.55 -13.29 11.83
CA TYR A 277 8.23 -13.03 12.40
C TYR A 277 7.19 -13.98 11.79
N LEU A 278 6.04 -14.09 12.42
CA LEU A 278 4.89 -14.85 11.91
C LEU A 278 3.66 -13.95 11.80
N ILE A 279 2.75 -14.31 10.90
CA ILE A 279 1.39 -13.79 10.91
C ILE A 279 0.49 -14.88 11.50
N ASP A 280 -0.13 -14.62 12.64
CA ASP A 280 -1.04 -15.57 13.29
C ASP A 280 -2.36 -15.77 12.51
N ALA A 281 -3.22 -16.66 12.99
CA ALA A 281 -4.49 -16.97 12.34
C ALA A 281 -5.46 -15.76 12.34
N GLU A 282 -5.28 -14.86 13.30
CA GLU A 282 -6.01 -13.62 13.47
C GLU A 282 -5.45 -12.48 12.62
N GLY A 283 -4.30 -12.66 11.96
CA GLY A 283 -3.68 -11.66 11.09
C GLY A 283 -2.70 -10.73 11.79
N HIS A 284 -2.34 -10.99 13.04
CA HIS A 284 -1.38 -10.19 13.79
C HIS A 284 0.05 -10.65 13.57
N THR A 285 0.96 -9.69 13.57
CA THR A 285 2.40 -9.93 13.54
C THR A 285 2.89 -10.39 14.92
N VAL A 286 3.46 -11.59 14.99
CA VAL A 286 4.07 -12.17 16.18
C VAL A 286 5.58 -12.28 15.97
N PHE A 287 6.36 -11.72 16.89
CA PHE A 287 7.82 -11.82 16.88
C PHE A 287 8.27 -12.92 17.84
N SER A 288 9.30 -13.66 17.44
CA SER A 288 9.86 -14.78 18.21
C SER A 288 11.30 -14.50 18.63
#